data_AF-A0A7J7VW96-F1
#
_entry.id   AF-A0A7J7VW96-F1
#
_cell.length_a   1.000
_cell.length_b   1.000
_cell.length_c   1.000
_cell.angle_alpha   90.00
_cell.angle_beta   90.00
_cell.angle_gamma   90.00
#
_symmetry.space_group_name_H-M   'P 1'
#
loop_
_entity.id
_entity.type
_entity.pdbx_description
1 polymer ?
#
loop_
_entity_poly.entity_id
_entity_poly.type
_entity_poly.pdbx_seq_one_letter_code
_entity_poly.pdbx_strand_id
1 'polypeptide(L)'
;MPSRDSGEMRLTELFLSFIGGTLCEIGKPEMQQKIKSFLEKEGIEKLAERLQTTVPTLQIIIDGLSQSESFDFRTDFSQPDFKRSIVCLQDLEVGTILTGKVENATLFGIFVDIGVGITGLIPIRNVTEAKLSKTKRRRSLGLGPGERVEVRVINIDVPRSRITLDLIRVL
;
A
#
# COMPACT_ATOMS: atom_id res chain seq x y z
N MET A 1 -5.51 16.49 30.98
CA MET A 1 -6.44 17.36 30.24
C MET A 1 -6.07 17.27 28.77
N PRO A 2 -6.79 16.42 28.03
CA PRO A 2 -7.92 16.91 27.25
C PRO A 2 -9.22 16.18 27.62
N SER A 3 -10.31 16.93 27.69
CA SER A 3 -11.67 16.45 27.90
C SER A 3 -12.34 16.35 26.52
N ARG A 4 -12.33 15.16 25.95
CA ARG A 4 -12.94 14.69 24.68
C ARG A 4 -13.14 13.19 24.91
N ASP A 5 -14.29 12.52 24.86
CA ASP A 5 -15.58 12.75 24.26
C ASP A 5 -16.62 11.94 25.07
N SER A 6 -17.58 12.59 25.73
CA SER A 6 -18.65 11.87 26.44
C SER A 6 -19.76 11.36 25.51
N GLY A 7 -19.73 11.75 24.23
CA GLY A 7 -20.68 11.32 23.20
C GLY A 7 -20.26 10.02 22.51
N GLU A 8 -18.98 9.84 22.23
CA GLU A 8 -18.47 8.67 21.48
C GLU A 8 -18.52 7.38 22.30
N MET A 9 -18.23 7.46 23.61
CA MET A 9 -18.33 6.31 24.51
C MET A 9 -19.76 5.73 24.56
N ARG A 10 -20.79 6.58 24.40
CA ARG A 10 -22.19 6.15 24.39
C ARG A 10 -22.53 5.31 23.17
N LEU A 11 -21.96 5.60 22.00
CA LEU A 11 -22.23 4.84 20.78
C LEU A 11 -21.66 3.42 20.88
N THR A 12 -20.45 3.28 21.41
CA THR A 12 -19.82 1.98 21.62
C THR A 12 -20.61 1.16 22.65
N GLU A 13 -21.02 1.76 23.77
CA GLU A 13 -21.85 1.09 24.78
C GLU A 13 -23.24 0.68 24.25
N LEU A 14 -23.88 1.56 23.47
CA LEU A 14 -25.13 1.25 22.78
C LEU A 14 -24.93 0.05 21.85
N PHE A 15 -23.92 0.09 20.98
CA PHE A 15 -23.64 -1.01 20.05
C PHE A 15 -23.37 -2.33 20.77
N LEU A 16 -22.61 -2.31 21.87
CA LEU A 16 -22.35 -3.49 22.71
C LEU A 16 -23.63 -4.08 23.29
N SER A 17 -24.54 -3.25 23.80
CA SER A 17 -25.85 -3.70 24.29
C SER A 17 -26.69 -4.37 23.20
N PHE A 18 -26.59 -3.91 21.96
CA PHE A 18 -27.33 -4.45 20.82
C PHE A 18 -26.81 -5.80 20.35
N ILE A 19 -25.48 -5.99 20.32
CA ILE A 19 -24.86 -7.26 19.92
C ILE A 19 -24.83 -8.29 21.07
N GLY A 20 -25.29 -7.93 22.27
CA GLY A 20 -25.17 -8.77 23.46
C GLY A 20 -23.71 -9.00 23.88
N GLY A 21 -22.86 -8.02 23.59
CA GLY A 21 -21.43 -8.03 23.84
C GLY A 21 -21.09 -7.31 25.13
N THR A 22 -20.05 -7.76 25.83
CA THR A 22 -19.50 -7.05 26.98
C THR A 22 -18.12 -6.47 26.64
N LEU A 23 -17.71 -5.42 27.36
CA LEU A 23 -16.38 -4.80 27.19
C LEU A 23 -15.23 -5.83 27.35
N CYS A 24 -15.45 -6.90 28.12
CA CYS A 24 -14.47 -7.98 28.36
C CYS A 24 -14.27 -8.93 27.16
N GLU A 25 -15.11 -8.84 26.13
CA GLU A 25 -15.05 -9.68 24.94
C GLU A 25 -14.33 -8.96 23.78
N ILE A 26 -14.04 -7.66 23.91
CA ILE A 26 -13.35 -6.87 22.89
C ILE A 26 -12.01 -7.51 22.55
N GLY A 27 -11.70 -7.63 21.25
CA GLY A 27 -10.47 -8.26 20.75
C GLY A 27 -10.44 -9.80 20.84
N LYS A 28 -11.45 -10.45 21.44
CA LYS A 28 -11.58 -11.91 21.45
C LYS A 28 -12.36 -12.42 20.24
N PRO A 29 -12.12 -13.67 19.79
CA PRO A 29 -12.86 -14.26 18.67
C PRO A 29 -14.38 -14.35 18.93
N GLU A 30 -14.80 -14.42 20.19
CA GLU A 30 -16.20 -14.44 20.60
C GLU A 30 -16.94 -13.15 20.19
N MET A 31 -16.31 -11.98 20.35
CA MET A 31 -16.88 -10.70 19.94
C MET A 31 -17.00 -10.60 18.43
N GLN A 32 -15.97 -11.02 17.70
CA GLN A 32 -16.00 -11.04 16.23
C GLN A 32 -17.13 -11.92 15.69
N GLN A 33 -17.34 -13.09 16.31
CA GLN A 33 -18.43 -13.99 15.92
C GLN A 33 -19.81 -13.39 16.19
N LYS A 34 -20.00 -12.73 17.35
CA LYS A 34 -21.25 -12.03 17.67
C LYS A 34 -21.53 -10.89 16.69
N ILE A 35 -20.53 -10.05 16.44
CA ILE A 35 -20.62 -8.94 15.48
C ILE A 35 -20.96 -9.47 14.08
N LYS A 36 -20.25 -10.49 13.58
CA LYS A 36 -20.51 -11.06 12.24
C LYS A 36 -21.91 -11.65 12.12
N SER A 37 -22.35 -12.45 13.10
CA SER A 37 -23.71 -13.04 13.09
C SER A 37 -24.79 -11.97 13.16
N PHE A 38 -24.53 -10.86 13.85
CA PHE A 38 -25.46 -9.75 13.96
C PHE A 38 -25.53 -8.92 12.68
N LEU A 39 -24.38 -8.68 12.04
CA LEU A 39 -24.28 -8.00 10.75
C LEU A 39 -24.97 -8.77 9.62
N GLU A 40 -24.86 -10.09 9.61
CA GLU A 40 -25.57 -10.95 8.65
C GLU A 40 -27.10 -10.92 8.81
N LYS A 41 -27.61 -10.58 10.01
CA LYS A 41 -29.06 -10.57 10.30
C LYS A 41 -29.71 -9.21 10.07
N GLU A 42 -29.15 -8.12 10.59
CA GLU A 42 -29.76 -6.78 10.49
C GLU A 42 -29.18 -5.91 9.37
N GLY A 43 -27.95 -6.18 8.92
CA GLY A 43 -27.25 -5.35 7.92
C GLY A 43 -26.74 -4.01 8.49
N ILE A 44 -25.60 -3.54 7.98
CA ILE A 44 -24.89 -2.36 8.51
C ILE A 44 -25.74 -1.07 8.35
N GLU A 45 -26.53 -0.98 7.28
CA GLU A 45 -27.32 0.21 6.95
C GLU A 45 -28.46 0.44 7.97
N LYS A 46 -29.18 -0.61 8.36
CA LYS A 46 -30.26 -0.50 9.36
C LYS A 46 -29.72 -0.15 10.74
N LEU A 47 -28.52 -0.64 11.07
CA LEU A 47 -27.85 -0.32 12.32
C LEU A 47 -27.39 1.14 12.36
N ALA A 48 -26.91 1.67 11.25
CA ALA A 48 -26.55 3.08 11.14
C ALA A 48 -27.76 3.98 11.40
N GLU A 49 -28.91 3.67 10.79
CA GLU A 49 -30.17 4.40 11.01
C GLU A 49 -30.64 4.33 12.47
N ARG A 50 -30.60 3.15 13.11
CA ARG A 50 -31.06 2.97 14.51
C ARG A 50 -30.14 3.63 15.53
N LEU A 51 -28.84 3.68 15.26
CA LEU A 51 -27.85 4.32 16.12
C LEU A 51 -27.69 5.82 15.82
N GLN A 52 -28.51 6.38 14.90
CA GLN A 52 -28.42 7.77 14.44
C GLN A 52 -27.00 8.14 13.98
N THR A 53 -26.30 7.19 13.38
CA THR A 53 -24.91 7.34 12.97
C THR A 53 -24.76 7.07 11.48
N THR A 54 -23.57 7.33 10.95
CA THR A 54 -23.27 7.07 9.54
C THR A 54 -22.68 5.69 9.37
N VAL A 55 -22.90 5.06 8.20
CA VAL A 55 -22.29 3.77 7.85
C VAL A 55 -20.76 3.78 8.02
N PRO A 56 -20.01 4.82 7.61
CA PRO A 56 -18.58 4.92 7.88
C PRO A 56 -18.24 4.93 9.37
N THR A 57 -18.99 5.68 10.19
CA THR A 57 -18.76 5.72 11.65
C THR A 57 -19.02 4.36 12.29
N LEU A 58 -20.09 3.67 11.88
CA LEU A 58 -20.40 2.34 12.38
C LEU A 58 -19.33 1.32 11.97
N GLN A 59 -18.81 1.41 10.74
CA GLN A 59 -17.73 0.56 10.27
C GLN A 59 -16.46 0.73 11.12
N ILE A 60 -16.09 1.97 11.46
CA ILE A 60 -14.94 2.25 12.35
C ILE A 60 -15.14 1.60 13.72
N ILE A 61 -16.35 1.62 14.27
CA ILE A 61 -16.66 0.99 15.56
C ILE A 61 -16.55 -0.54 15.46
N ILE A 62 -17.13 -1.13 14.42
CA ILE A 62 -17.06 -2.58 14.15
C ILE A 62 -15.61 -3.03 14.01
N ASP A 63 -14.83 -2.30 13.20
CA ASP A 63 -13.43 -2.60 12.95
C ASP A 63 -12.62 -2.43 14.25
N GLY A 64 -12.83 -1.35 15.00
CA GLY A 64 -12.16 -1.10 16.28
C GLY A 64 -12.46 -2.16 17.35
N LEU A 65 -13.71 -2.65 17.42
CA LEU A 65 -14.10 -3.72 18.37
C LEU A 65 -13.61 -5.10 17.93
N SER A 66 -13.38 -5.28 16.62
CA SER A 66 -12.94 -6.53 16.01
C SER A 66 -11.41 -6.63 15.87
N GLN A 67 -10.67 -5.53 16.03
CA GLN A 67 -9.22 -5.54 15.96
C GLN A 67 -8.63 -6.32 17.16
N SER A 68 -7.90 -7.40 16.86
CA SER A 68 -7.07 -8.10 17.85
C SER A 68 -6.02 -7.14 18.41
N GLU A 69 -5.61 -7.29 19.68
CA GLU A 69 -4.57 -6.47 20.34
C GLU A 69 -3.25 -6.32 19.53
N SER A 70 -3.02 -7.21 18.57
CA SER A 70 -1.89 -7.22 17.62
C SER A 70 -2.19 -6.58 16.26
N PHE A 71 -3.14 -5.63 16.16
CA PHE A 71 -3.39 -4.88 14.92
C PHE A 71 -2.33 -3.77 14.74
N ASP A 72 -1.29 -4.08 13.95
CA ASP A 72 -0.34 -3.08 13.49
C ASP A 72 -0.94 -2.29 12.32
N PHE A 73 -1.33 -1.04 12.59
CA PHE A 73 -1.82 -0.06 11.61
C PHE A 73 -0.82 0.22 10.47
N ARG A 74 0.43 -0.26 10.55
CA ARG A 74 1.34 -0.28 9.40
C ARG A 74 0.90 -1.21 8.27
N THR A 75 -0.08 -2.09 8.51
CA THR A 75 -0.50 -3.09 7.53
C THR A 75 -1.46 -2.53 6.47
N ASP A 76 -2.20 -1.46 6.77
CA ASP A 76 -3.19 -0.84 5.86
C ASP A 76 -2.67 0.37 5.06
N PHE A 77 -1.40 0.74 5.22
CA PHE A 77 -0.80 1.78 4.37
C PHE A 77 -0.42 1.20 3.00
N SER A 78 -1.39 1.29 2.09
CA SER A 78 -1.27 1.09 0.64
C SER A 78 -1.01 -0.36 0.23
N GLN A 79 -1.62 -0.81 -0.87
CA GLN A 79 -0.94 -1.82 -1.69
C GLN A 79 0.52 -1.37 -1.80
N PRO A 80 1.51 -2.21 -1.49
CA PRO A 80 2.85 -1.81 -1.79
C PRO A 80 2.91 -1.75 -3.33
N ASP A 81 3.01 -0.53 -3.88
CA ASP A 81 3.35 -0.27 -5.30
C ASP A 81 4.62 -1.01 -5.73
N PHE A 82 5.35 -1.55 -4.77
CA PHE A 82 6.47 -2.44 -4.91
C PHE A 82 6.02 -3.84 -4.50
N LYS A 83 6.16 -4.84 -5.38
CA LYS A 83 6.13 -6.24 -4.97
C LYS A 83 7.07 -6.40 -3.77
N ARG A 84 6.51 -6.55 -2.56
CA ARG A 84 7.20 -6.63 -1.27
C ARG A 84 8.08 -7.88 -1.10
N SER A 85 8.40 -8.59 -2.17
CA SER A 85 9.09 -9.88 -2.12
C SER A 85 10.50 -9.88 -2.70
N ILE A 86 11.07 -8.72 -3.03
CA ILE A 86 12.49 -8.65 -3.41
C ILE A 86 13.19 -7.73 -2.41
N VAL A 87 13.59 -8.33 -1.30
CA VAL A 87 14.31 -7.66 -0.22
C VAL A 87 15.82 -7.73 -0.49
N CYS A 88 16.25 -8.70 -1.32
CA CYS A 88 17.65 -9.00 -1.60
C CYS A 88 17.87 -9.23 -3.10
N LEU A 89 19.08 -8.92 -3.59
CA LEU A 89 19.51 -9.21 -4.97
C LEU A 89 19.41 -10.72 -5.34
N GLN A 90 19.38 -11.60 -4.35
CA GLN A 90 19.25 -13.05 -4.52
C GLN A 90 17.84 -13.48 -4.96
N ASP A 91 16.81 -12.71 -4.61
CA ASP A 91 15.41 -12.99 -4.99
C ASP A 91 15.04 -12.38 -6.34
N LEU A 92 15.99 -11.64 -6.95
CA LEU A 92 15.77 -10.96 -8.22
C LEU A 92 16.10 -11.90 -9.37
N GLU A 93 15.13 -12.10 -10.26
CA GLU A 93 15.31 -12.91 -11.46
C GLU A 93 15.38 -12.01 -12.71
N VAL A 94 16.10 -12.50 -13.73
CA VAL A 94 16.08 -11.86 -15.05
C VAL A 94 14.68 -11.96 -15.65
N GLY A 95 14.15 -10.84 -16.14
CA GLY A 95 12.80 -10.75 -16.68
C GLY A 95 11.76 -10.20 -15.70
N THR A 96 12.08 -10.10 -14.41
CA THR A 96 11.17 -9.52 -13.41
C THR A 96 10.86 -8.05 -13.75
N ILE A 97 9.58 -7.70 -13.67
CA ILE A 97 9.08 -6.32 -13.84
C ILE A 97 8.86 -5.69 -12.47
N LEU A 98 9.43 -4.50 -12.29
CA LEU A 98 9.45 -3.74 -11.06
C LEU A 98 9.19 -2.26 -11.32
N THR A 99 8.75 -1.56 -10.29
CA THR A 99 8.70 -0.11 -10.23
C THR A 99 9.99 0.39 -9.59
N GLY A 100 10.48 1.53 -10.07
CA GLY A 100 11.69 2.16 -9.56
C GLY A 100 11.61 3.68 -9.63
N LYS A 101 12.48 4.34 -8.88
CA LYS A 101 12.60 5.80 -8.85
C LYS A 101 13.91 6.21 -9.51
N VAL A 102 13.85 7.14 -10.44
CA VAL A 102 15.04 7.69 -11.09
C VAL A 102 15.83 8.49 -10.05
N GLU A 103 17.05 8.07 -9.77
CA GLU A 103 17.97 8.82 -8.90
C GLU A 103 18.70 9.89 -9.71
N ASN A 104 19.19 9.51 -10.88
CA ASN A 104 19.98 10.38 -11.73
C ASN A 104 19.88 9.97 -13.20
N ALA A 105 20.00 10.94 -14.10
CA ALA A 105 20.05 10.70 -15.53
C ALA A 105 21.30 11.34 -16.13
N THR A 106 22.05 10.56 -16.90
CA THR A 106 23.28 10.98 -17.57
C THR A 106 23.17 10.72 -19.08
N LEU A 107 24.13 11.24 -19.84
CA LEU A 107 24.15 11.07 -21.30
C LEU A 107 24.29 9.61 -21.75
N PHE A 108 24.89 8.74 -20.93
CA PHE A 108 25.10 7.34 -21.28
C PHE A 108 24.02 6.40 -20.71
N GLY A 109 23.24 6.85 -19.72
CA GLY A 109 22.21 6.04 -19.11
C GLY A 109 21.53 6.68 -17.90
N ILE A 110 20.51 6.00 -17.41
CA ILE A 110 19.63 6.46 -16.33
C ILE A 110 19.76 5.50 -15.16
N PHE A 111 20.02 6.05 -13.98
CA PHE A 111 20.16 5.32 -12.73
C PHE A 111 18.82 5.31 -12.00
N VAL A 112 18.35 4.11 -11.70
CA VAL A 112 17.04 3.87 -11.08
C VAL A 112 17.23 3.03 -9.83
N ASP A 113 16.73 3.55 -8.71
CA ASP A 113 16.59 2.79 -7.48
C ASP A 113 15.33 1.92 -7.56
N ILE A 114 15.52 0.62 -7.37
CA ILE A 114 14.47 -0.39 -7.39
C ILE A 114 14.24 -1.01 -5.99
N GLY A 115 14.85 -0.44 -4.94
CA GLY A 115 14.62 -0.84 -3.55
C GLY A 115 15.39 -2.06 -3.06
N VAL A 116 16.35 -2.58 -3.85
CA VAL A 116 17.18 -3.76 -3.49
C VAL A 116 18.54 -3.39 -2.89
N GLY A 117 18.75 -2.12 -2.54
CA GLY A 117 20.02 -1.59 -2.03
C GLY A 117 21.12 -1.42 -3.10
N ILE A 118 20.82 -1.73 -4.37
CA ILE A 118 21.72 -1.59 -5.51
C ILE A 118 21.02 -0.80 -6.60
N THR A 119 21.72 0.18 -7.17
CA THR A 119 21.19 1.01 -8.25
C THR A 119 21.21 0.25 -9.58
N GLY A 120 20.07 0.22 -10.26
CA GLY A 120 19.95 -0.31 -11.61
C GLY A 120 20.29 0.74 -12.67
N LEU A 121 20.95 0.32 -13.74
CA LEU A 121 21.28 1.17 -14.88
C LEU A 121 20.40 0.81 -16.08
N ILE A 122 19.70 1.80 -16.62
CA ILE A 122 19.05 1.74 -17.92
C ILE A 122 19.99 2.36 -18.96
N PRO A 123 20.53 1.58 -19.90
CA PRO A 123 21.34 2.11 -21.00
C PRO A 123 20.51 3.06 -21.86
N ILE A 124 21.09 4.18 -22.32
CA ILE A 124 20.36 5.16 -23.14
C ILE A 124 19.74 4.54 -24.40
N ARG A 125 20.37 3.51 -24.98
CA ARG A 125 19.86 2.76 -26.16
C ARG A 125 18.51 2.08 -25.91
N ASN A 126 18.20 1.75 -24.65
CA ASN A 126 16.96 1.10 -24.24
C ASN A 126 15.84 2.12 -23.95
N VAL A 127 16.17 3.41 -23.90
CA VAL A 127 15.23 4.51 -23.70
C VAL A 127 14.68 4.93 -25.06
N THR A 128 13.59 4.29 -25.50
CA THR A 128 12.95 4.62 -26.77
C THR A 128 11.90 5.72 -26.60
N GLU A 129 11.80 6.66 -27.55
CA GLU A 129 10.80 7.74 -27.52
C GLU A 129 9.33 7.26 -27.44
N ALA A 130 9.07 6.03 -27.91
CA ALA A 130 7.78 5.37 -27.81
C ALA A 130 7.36 5.04 -26.36
N LYS A 131 8.34 4.85 -25.47
CA LYS A 131 8.15 4.52 -24.05
C LYS A 131 8.07 5.77 -23.15
N LEU A 132 8.28 6.95 -23.74
CA LEU A 132 8.15 8.25 -23.07
C LEU A 132 6.72 8.79 -23.23
N SER A 133 6.20 9.38 -22.15
CA SER A 133 4.89 10.06 -22.18
C SER A 133 4.83 11.15 -23.25
N LYS A 134 3.64 11.37 -23.85
CA LYS A 134 3.39 12.39 -24.91
C LYS A 134 3.93 13.78 -24.55
N THR A 135 3.97 14.12 -23.27
CA THR A 135 4.47 15.42 -22.75
C THR A 135 6.00 15.52 -22.78
N LYS A 136 6.73 14.39 -22.68
CA LYS A 136 8.21 14.36 -22.70
C LYS A 136 8.81 14.24 -24.09
N ARG A 137 8.04 13.77 -25.07
CA ARG A 137 8.46 13.70 -26.48
C ARG A 137 8.90 15.06 -27.06
N ARG A 138 8.50 16.17 -26.43
CA ARG A 138 8.81 17.54 -26.84
C ARG A 138 10.09 18.12 -26.19
N ARG A 139 10.63 17.46 -25.16
CA ARG A 139 11.86 17.88 -24.45
C ARG A 139 12.91 16.81 -24.71
N SER A 140 13.84 17.08 -25.61
CA SER A 140 14.80 16.12 -26.21
C SER A 140 15.71 15.35 -25.25
N LEU A 141 15.60 15.49 -23.94
CA LEU A 141 16.19 14.63 -22.92
C LEU A 141 15.28 14.79 -21.70
N GLY A 142 14.65 13.74 -21.20
CA GLY A 142 15.30 12.76 -20.34
C GLY A 142 14.38 12.57 -19.14
N LEU A 143 14.35 11.37 -18.58
CA LEU A 143 13.72 11.15 -17.28
C LEU A 143 14.45 12.02 -16.24
N GLY A 144 13.71 12.83 -15.50
CA GLY A 144 14.25 13.67 -14.44
C GLY A 144 14.49 12.87 -13.15
N PRO A 145 15.41 13.31 -12.27
CA PRO A 145 15.55 12.74 -10.94
C PRO A 145 14.23 12.87 -10.18
N GLY A 146 13.84 11.81 -9.48
CA GLY A 146 12.61 11.74 -8.70
C GLY A 146 11.43 11.07 -9.41
N GLU A 147 11.52 10.81 -10.70
CA GLU A 147 10.41 10.24 -11.48
C GLU A 147 10.25 8.74 -11.24
N ARG A 148 8.99 8.29 -11.27
CA ARG A 148 8.65 6.87 -11.15
C ARG A 148 8.64 6.22 -12.53
N VAL A 149 9.26 5.06 -12.64
CA VAL A 149 9.36 4.29 -13.87
C VAL A 149 9.05 2.83 -13.62
N GLU A 150 8.47 2.17 -14.61
CA GLU A 150 8.34 0.72 -14.64
C GLU A 150 9.46 0.15 -15.49
N VAL A 151 10.21 -0.79 -14.93
CA VAL A 151 11.45 -1.34 -15.48
C VAL A 151 11.44 -2.86 -15.45
N ARG A 152 12.18 -3.47 -16.36
CA ARG A 152 12.40 -4.92 -16.41
C ARG A 152 13.86 -5.24 -16.20
N VAL A 153 14.14 -6.26 -15.41
CA VAL A 153 15.50 -6.77 -15.23
C VAL A 153 15.94 -7.48 -16.50
N ILE A 154 17.04 -7.02 -17.11
CA ILE A 154 17.64 -7.66 -18.29
C ILE A 154 18.84 -8.51 -17.90
N ASN A 155 19.63 -8.04 -16.93
CA ASN A 155 20.80 -8.75 -16.47
C ASN A 155 21.13 -8.38 -15.03
N ILE A 156 21.65 -9.34 -14.26
CA ILE A 156 22.07 -9.18 -12.88
C ILE A 156 23.52 -9.64 -12.79
N ASP A 157 24.41 -8.71 -12.46
CA ASP A 157 25.82 -8.96 -12.20
C ASP A 157 26.04 -8.93 -10.69
N VAL A 158 25.90 -10.10 -10.06
CA VAL A 158 26.13 -10.31 -8.61
C VAL A 158 27.55 -9.90 -8.19
N PRO A 159 28.65 -10.33 -8.85
CA PRO A 159 30.00 -10.00 -8.38
C PRO A 159 30.33 -8.51 -8.45
N ARG A 160 29.71 -7.77 -9.38
CA ARG A 160 29.88 -6.30 -9.47
C ARG A 160 28.77 -5.50 -8.79
N SER A 161 27.75 -6.17 -8.25
CA SER A 161 26.55 -5.54 -7.68
C SER A 161 25.94 -4.54 -8.67
N ARG A 162 25.68 -4.97 -9.90
CA ARG A 162 25.08 -4.13 -10.95
C ARG A 162 23.89 -4.82 -11.57
N ILE A 163 22.85 -4.05 -11.85
CA ILE A 163 21.65 -4.54 -12.51
C ILE A 163 21.43 -3.73 -13.78
N THR A 164 21.28 -4.41 -14.91
CA THR A 164 20.87 -3.79 -16.16
C THR A 164 19.37 -3.86 -16.30
N LEU A 165 18.75 -2.71 -16.50
CA LEU A 165 17.31 -2.54 -16.59
C LEU A 165 16.90 -2.11 -18.00
N ASP A 166 15.72 -2.53 -18.43
CA ASP A 166 15.02 -1.99 -19.60
C ASP A 166 13.84 -1.15 -19.12
N LEU A 167 13.75 0.07 -19.64
CA LEU A 167 12.59 0.93 -19.39
C LEU A 167 11.37 0.28 -20.07
N ILE A 168 10.25 0.11 -19.38
CA ILE A 168 8.98 -0.26 -20.01
C ILE A 168 8.18 1.01 -20.31
N ARG A 169 7.92 1.80 -19.26
CA ARG A 169 7.19 3.06 -19.34
C ARG A 169 7.50 3.96 -18.14
N VAL A 170 7.11 5.21 -18.29
CA VAL A 170 7.14 6.21 -17.22
C VAL A 170 5.77 6.29 -16.57
N LEU A 171 5.71 6.32 -15.23
CA LEU A 171 4.47 6.48 -14.46
C LEU A 171 4.13 7.95 -14.23
#